data_AF-A0A1Q2TS29-F1
#
_entry.id   AF-A0A1Q2TS29-F1
#
_cell.length_a   1.000
_cell.length_b   1.000
_cell.length_c   1.000
_cell.angle_alpha   90.00
_cell.angle_beta   90.00
_cell.angle_gamma   90.00
#
_symmetry.space_group_name_H-M   'P 1'
#
loop_
_entity.id
_entity.type
_entity.pdbx_description
1 polymer ?
#
loop_
_entity_poly.entity_id
_entity_poly.type
_entity_poly.pdbx_seq_one_letter_code
_entity_poly.pdbx_strand_id
1 'polypeptide(L)'
;GVPGTATYYALIMTVYTWIAKGAWFSLGYPYSFIVVPVWIPSAMLMDLVYWATKKNKHSLILMGGVLCGMSLPMFNMINLI
;
A
#
# COMPACT_ATOMS: atom_id res chain seq x y z
N GLY A 1 12.45 -11.71 5.02
CA GLY A 1 11.17 -11.94 4.31
C GLY A 1 11.38 -12.82 3.10
N VAL A 2 10.32 -13.35 2.54
CA VAL A 2 10.30 -13.91 1.19
C VAL A 2 9.73 -12.81 0.27
N PRO A 3 10.20 -12.62 -0.97
CA PRO A 3 9.53 -11.71 -1.90
C PRO A 3 8.03 -12.06 -1.98
N GLY A 4 7.17 -11.06 -1.81
CA GLY A 4 5.72 -11.21 -1.69
C GLY A 4 5.17 -10.91 -0.30
N THR A 5 6.04 -10.66 0.69
CA THR A 5 5.59 -10.35 2.07
C THR A 5 4.93 -8.97 2.12
N ALA A 6 5.48 -7.98 1.43
CA ALA A 6 4.95 -6.62 1.48
C ALA A 6 3.59 -6.53 0.77
N THR A 7 3.48 -7.14 -0.41
CA THR A 7 2.22 -7.24 -1.18
C THR A 7 1.14 -8.00 -0.43
N TYR A 8 1.49 -9.06 0.27
CA TYR A 8 0.53 -9.82 1.09
C TYR A 8 -0.10 -8.96 2.20
N TYR A 9 0.71 -8.23 2.97
CA TYR A 9 0.20 -7.33 4.01
C TYR A 9 -0.61 -6.16 3.41
N ALA A 10 -0.18 -5.61 2.28
CA ALA A 10 -0.92 -4.57 1.59
C ALA A 10 -2.30 -5.05 1.11
N LEU A 11 -2.39 -6.29 0.62
CA LEU A 11 -3.66 -6.88 0.19
C LEU A 11 -4.62 -7.04 1.37
N ILE A 12 -4.14 -7.57 2.50
CA ILE A 12 -4.95 -7.70 3.73
C ILE A 12 -5.48 -6.34 4.17
N MET A 13 -4.63 -5.32 4.22
CA MET A 13 -5.04 -3.96 4.60
C MET A 13 -6.07 -3.38 3.63
N THR A 14 -5.90 -3.62 2.33
CA THR A 14 -6.85 -3.15 1.32
C THR A 14 -8.23 -3.80 1.54
N VAL A 15 -8.28 -5.13 1.70
CA VAL A 15 -9.51 -5.87 2.01
C VAL A 15 -10.16 -5.36 3.30
N TYR A 16 -9.36 -5.14 4.35
CA TYR A 16 -9.87 -4.64 5.63
C TYR A 16 -10.49 -3.25 5.51
N THR A 17 -9.83 -2.32 4.79
CA THR A 17 -10.37 -0.97 4.56
C THR A 17 -11.64 -0.97 3.72
N TRP A 18 -11.76 -1.88 2.76
CA TRP A 18 -13.00 -2.06 1.97
C TRP A 18 -14.16 -2.57 2.83
N ILE A 19 -13.92 -3.58 3.68
CA ILE A 19 -14.93 -4.09 4.60
C ILE A 19 -15.35 -3.01 5.59
N ALA A 20 -14.39 -2.27 6.16
CA ALA A 20 -14.67 -1.15 7.05
C ALA A 20 -15.49 -0.07 6.36
N LYS A 21 -15.20 0.25 5.09
CA LYS A 21 -15.99 1.19 4.28
C LYS A 21 -17.41 0.71 4.01
N GLY A 22 -17.58 -0.59 3.74
CA GLY A 22 -18.90 -1.21 3.59
C GLY A 22 -19.73 -1.09 4.88
N ALA A 23 -19.16 -1.45 6.02
CA ALA A 23 -19.80 -1.31 7.32
C ALA A 23 -20.15 0.15 7.65
N TRP A 24 -19.24 1.08 7.35
CA TRP A 24 -19.44 2.51 7.54
C TRP A 24 -20.60 3.07 6.71
N PHE A 25 -20.70 2.64 5.45
CA PHE A 25 -21.82 3.00 4.58
C PHE A 25 -23.15 2.42 5.09
N SER A 26 -23.15 1.18 5.58
CA SER A 26 -24.34 0.56 6.19
C SER A 26 -24.82 1.27 7.45
N LEU A 27 -23.97 2.03 8.12
CA LEU A 27 -24.31 2.88 9.28
C LEU A 27 -24.86 4.26 8.87
N GLY A 28 -25.00 4.54 7.57
CA GLY A 28 -25.56 5.80 7.05
C GLY A 28 -24.55 6.95 6.94
N TYR A 29 -23.26 6.68 7.15
CA TYR A 29 -22.22 7.70 7.08
C TYR A 29 -21.68 7.91 5.64
N PRO A 30 -21.22 9.12 5.31
CA PRO A 30 -20.78 9.46 3.96
C PRO A 30 -19.57 8.63 3.50
N TYR A 31 -19.65 8.14 2.26
CA TYR A 31 -18.65 7.29 1.62
C TYR A 31 -17.27 7.97 1.48
N SER A 32 -17.25 9.29 1.45
CA SER A 32 -16.04 10.11 1.28
C SER A 32 -15.14 10.17 2.53
N PHE A 33 -15.64 9.73 3.71
CA PHE A 33 -14.86 9.80 4.94
C PHE A 33 -13.79 8.70 5.03
N ILE A 34 -14.05 7.52 4.46
CA ILE A 34 -13.08 6.42 4.40
C ILE A 34 -12.44 6.40 3.01
N VAL A 35 -11.25 7.00 2.93
CA VAL A 35 -10.37 6.89 1.77
C VAL A 35 -9.85 5.46 1.70
N VAL A 36 -10.13 4.77 0.58
CA VAL A 36 -9.52 3.48 0.28
C VAL A 36 -8.12 3.77 -0.24
N PRO A 37 -7.06 3.44 0.48
CA PRO A 37 -5.73 3.80 0.03
C PRO A 37 -5.22 2.72 -0.93
N VAL A 38 -4.48 3.13 -1.96
CA VAL A 38 -3.98 2.24 -3.03
C VAL A 38 -2.55 1.80 -2.69
N TRP A 39 -2.43 0.77 -1.85
CA TRP A 39 -1.12 0.31 -1.33
C TRP A 39 -0.45 -0.77 -2.18
N ILE A 40 -1.23 -1.49 -2.99
CA ILE A 40 -0.76 -2.67 -3.73
C ILE A 40 0.44 -2.34 -4.64
N PRO A 41 0.43 -1.26 -5.45
CA PRO A 41 1.56 -0.99 -6.33
C PRO A 41 2.82 -0.58 -5.56
N SER A 42 2.68 0.20 -4.49
CA SER A 42 3.80 0.57 -3.60
C SER A 42 4.41 -0.65 -2.91
N ALA A 43 3.58 -1.59 -2.48
CA ALA A 43 4.04 -2.83 -1.87
C ALA A 43 4.72 -3.77 -2.89
N MET A 44 4.27 -3.80 -4.14
CA MET A 44 4.97 -4.50 -5.23
C MET A 44 6.36 -3.92 -5.47
N LEU A 45 6.51 -2.58 -5.44
CA LEU A 45 7.81 -1.93 -5.51
C LEU A 45 8.72 -2.36 -4.35
N MET A 46 8.20 -2.43 -3.12
CA MET A 46 8.96 -2.91 -1.97
C MET A 46 9.42 -4.37 -2.13
N ASP A 47 8.58 -5.25 -2.67
CA ASP A 47 8.94 -6.64 -2.97
C ASP A 47 9.98 -6.75 -4.10
N LEU A 48 9.90 -5.89 -5.13
CA LEU A 48 10.90 -5.81 -6.20
C LEU A 48 12.24 -5.29 -5.69
N VAL A 49 12.24 -4.28 -4.83
CA VAL A 49 13.46 -3.75 -4.19
C VAL A 49 14.06 -4.79 -3.25
N TYR A 50 13.23 -5.53 -2.51
CA TYR A 50 13.69 -6.65 -1.70
C TYR A 50 14.41 -7.72 -2.52
N TRP A 51 13.88 -8.01 -3.70
CA TRP A 51 14.50 -8.94 -4.64
C TRP A 51 15.80 -8.38 -5.23
N ALA A 52 15.79 -7.13 -5.72
CA ALA A 52 16.92 -6.47 -6.35
C ALA A 52 18.11 -6.25 -5.38
N THR A 53 17.84 -5.94 -4.12
CA THR A 53 18.88 -5.67 -3.11
C THR A 53 19.52 -6.93 -2.52
N LYS A 54 19.14 -8.13 -3.00
CA LYS A 54 19.67 -9.43 -2.53
C LYS A 54 19.66 -9.56 -1.00
N LYS A 55 18.67 -8.96 -0.33
CA LYS A 55 18.51 -8.92 1.14
C LYS A 55 19.50 -8.04 1.92
N ASN A 56 20.21 -7.11 1.29
CA ASN A 56 20.98 -6.10 2.03
C ASN A 56 20.02 -5.16 2.78
N LYS A 57 20.04 -5.22 4.12
CA LYS A 57 19.07 -4.52 4.98
C LYS A 57 19.14 -3.00 4.87
N HIS A 58 20.35 -2.43 4.75
CA HIS A 58 20.52 -0.98 4.67
C HIS A 58 20.00 -0.41 3.35
N SER A 59 20.31 -1.09 2.25
CA SER A 59 19.85 -0.69 0.92
C SER A 59 18.34 -0.87 0.77
N LEU A 60 17.77 -1.94 1.34
CA LEU A 60 16.32 -2.18 1.35
C LEU A 60 15.54 -1.07 2.07
N ILE A 61 15.99 -0.64 3.24
CA ILE A 61 15.30 0.40 4.01
C ILE A 61 15.36 1.73 3.26
N LEU A 62 16.52 2.06 2.69
CA LEU A 62 16.73 3.33 2.02
C LEU A 62 16.02 3.40 0.66
N MET A 63 16.25 2.43 -0.23
CA MET A 63 15.60 2.40 -1.55
C MET A 63 14.11 2.03 -1.46
N GLY A 64 13.77 1.04 -0.65
CA GLY A 64 12.39 0.58 -0.50
C GLY A 64 11.50 1.60 0.22
N GLY A 65 12.03 2.22 1.28
CA GLY A 65 11.35 3.30 1.99
C GLY A 65 11.11 4.53 1.12
N VAL A 66 12.12 4.95 0.34
CA VAL A 66 12.00 6.08 -0.59
C VAL A 66 11.00 5.77 -1.71
N LEU A 67 11.05 4.58 -2.32
CA LEU A 67 10.14 4.20 -3.39
C LEU A 67 8.68 4.06 -2.91
N CYS A 68 8.44 3.50 -1.73
CA CYS A 68 7.11 3.51 -1.13
C CYS A 68 6.63 4.93 -0.81
N GLY A 69 7.48 5.76 -0.20
CA GLY A 69 7.14 7.13 0.17
C GLY A 69 6.84 8.04 -1.02
N MET A 70 7.52 7.83 -2.16
CA MET A 70 7.28 8.61 -3.38
C MET A 70 6.07 8.11 -4.19
N SER A 71 5.75 6.81 -4.11
CA SER A 71 4.64 6.23 -4.88
C SER A 71 3.27 6.43 -4.24
N LEU A 72 3.18 6.46 -2.91
CA LEU A 72 1.94 6.75 -2.17
C LEU A 72 1.23 8.07 -2.58
N PRO A 73 1.90 9.24 -2.63
CA PRO A 73 1.26 10.50 -3.03
C PRO A 73 0.90 10.52 -4.52
N MET A 74 1.67 9.84 -5.37
CA MET A 74 1.37 9.66 -6.80
C MET A 74 0.04 8.91 -7.01
N PHE A 75 -0.18 7.80 -6.28
CA PHE A 75 -1.45 7.07 -6.37
C PHE A 75 -2.62 7.84 -5.76
N ASN A 76 -2.36 8.63 -4.72
CA ASN A 76 -3.39 9.50 -4.16
C ASN A 76 -3.81 10.61 -5.15
N MET A 77 -2.87 11.17 -5.93
CA MET A 77 -3.19 12.14 -6.98
C MET A 77 -3.98 11.54 -8.14
N ILE A 78 -3.72 10.28 -8.53
CA ILE A 78 -4.49 9.60 -9.59
C ILE A 78 -5.96 9.42 -9.17
N ASN A 79 -6.24 9.20 -7.88
CA ASN A 79 -7.62 9.13 -7.37
C ASN A 79 -8.35 10.50 -7.33
N LEU A 80 -7.65 11.62 -7.56
CA LEU A 80 -8.20 12.98 -7.52
C LEU A 80 -8.46 13.58 -8.91
N ILE A 81 -8.08 12.87 -9.99
CA ILE A 81 -8.41 13.20 -11.40
C ILE A 81 -9.75 12.53 -11.75
#